data_AF-A0A953GA06-F1
#
_entry.id   AF-A0A953GA06-F1
#
_cell.length_a   1.000
_cell.length_b   1.000
_cell.length_c   1.000
_cell.angle_alpha   90.00
_cell.angle_beta   90.00
_cell.angle_gamma   90.00
#
_symmetry.space_group_name_H-M   'P 1'
#
loop_
_entity.id
_entity.type
_entity.pdbx_description
1 polymer ?
#
loop_
_entity_poly.entity_id
_entity_poly.type
_entity_poly.pdbx_seq_one_letter_code
_entity_poly.pdbx_strand_id
1 'polypeptide(L)'
;MVKDITHKTLLLKFCFLFLTIFSVFIYPTNIWADEEDNIIYGAEYNKCVEKAGNQSPYALAGCIQDEINKLESNVEKIYSRLLGILPNNFKSDLTRTHQAWKEYIKQSCDLWNKLENNTNEDDKMGCLFQARILWGQQLQSMYNDYKNKN
;
A
#
# COMPACT_ATOMS: atom_id res chain seq x y z
N MET A 1 -46.06 -29.25 16.66
CA MET A 1 -44.62 -29.58 16.59
C MET A 1 -43.91 -28.79 15.47
N VAL A 2 -44.19 -27.48 15.29
CA VAL A 2 -43.67 -26.70 14.12
C VAL A 2 -42.95 -25.39 14.54
N LYS A 3 -42.97 -25.01 15.83
CA LYS A 3 -42.33 -23.76 16.32
C LYS A 3 -40.82 -23.87 16.59
N ASP A 4 -40.28 -25.08 16.67
CA ASP A 4 -38.89 -25.32 17.14
C ASP A 4 -37.86 -25.36 15.99
N ILE A 5 -38.31 -25.66 14.77
CA ILE A 5 -37.41 -25.84 13.62
C ILE A 5 -36.95 -24.48 13.09
N THR A 6 -37.85 -23.49 13.06
CA THR A 6 -37.60 -22.15 12.49
C THR A 6 -36.53 -21.38 13.26
N HIS A 7 -36.45 -21.55 14.58
CA HIS A 7 -35.46 -20.86 15.41
C HIS A 7 -34.05 -21.42 15.20
N LYS A 8 -33.94 -22.75 15.02
CA LYS A 8 -32.67 -23.42 14.72
C LYS A 8 -32.17 -23.09 13.32
N THR A 9 -33.06 -22.96 12.33
CA THR A 9 -32.65 -22.56 10.97
C THR A 9 -32.22 -21.09 10.91
N LEU A 10 -32.84 -20.22 11.71
CA LEU A 10 -32.47 -18.81 11.80
C LEU A 10 -31.09 -18.63 12.47
N LEU A 11 -30.84 -19.36 13.57
CA LEU A 11 -29.53 -19.37 14.23
C LEU A 11 -28.41 -19.91 13.33
N LEU A 12 -28.68 -20.97 12.56
CA LEU A 12 -27.70 -21.55 11.63
C LEU A 12 -27.31 -20.57 10.51
N LYS A 13 -28.29 -19.84 9.97
CA LYS A 13 -28.07 -18.80 8.94
C LYS A 13 -27.30 -17.61 9.51
N PHE A 14 -27.55 -17.24 10.77
CA PHE A 14 -26.83 -16.16 11.44
C PHE A 14 -25.36 -16.53 11.72
N CYS A 15 -25.09 -17.77 12.17
CA CYS A 15 -23.73 -18.27 12.35
C CYS A 15 -22.94 -18.36 11.04
N PHE A 16 -23.57 -18.78 9.94
CA PHE A 16 -22.92 -18.82 8.63
C PHE A 16 -22.53 -17.43 8.12
N LEU A 17 -23.41 -16.43 8.28
CA LEU A 17 -23.11 -15.04 7.95
C LEU A 17 -21.96 -14.49 8.80
N PHE A 18 -21.93 -14.81 10.09
CA PHE A 18 -20.87 -14.36 10.99
C PHE A 18 -19.50 -14.99 10.65
N LEU A 19 -19.47 -16.27 10.27
CA LEU A 19 -18.25 -16.97 9.86
C LEU A 19 -17.70 -16.44 8.52
N THR A 20 -18.56 -16.06 7.56
CA THR A 20 -18.10 -15.44 6.30
C THR A 20 -17.55 -14.03 6.48
N ILE A 21 -17.99 -13.29 7.50
CA ILE A 21 -17.46 -11.95 7.79
C ILE A 21 -16.13 -12.08 8.55
N PHE A 22 -15.98 -13.06 9.44
CA PHE A 22 -14.72 -13.28 10.17
C PHE A 22 -13.59 -13.87 9.32
N SER A 23 -13.89 -14.60 8.24
CA SER A 23 -12.86 -15.14 7.35
C SER A 23 -12.18 -14.10 6.45
N VAL A 24 -12.72 -12.88 6.35
CA VAL A 24 -12.10 -11.79 5.56
C VAL A 24 -10.99 -11.06 6.36
N PHE A 25 -10.91 -11.27 7.67
CA PHE A 25 -9.97 -10.56 8.56
C PHE A 25 -8.76 -11.37 9.04
N ILE A 26 -8.59 -12.61 8.57
CA ILE A 26 -7.38 -13.40 8.87
C ILE A 26 -6.47 -13.40 7.64
N TYR A 27 -5.93 -12.23 7.29
CA TYR A 27 -4.66 -12.20 6.59
C TYR A 27 -3.57 -12.45 7.64
N PRO A 28 -2.69 -13.45 7.47
CA PRO A 28 -1.55 -13.58 8.35
C PRO A 28 -0.69 -12.31 8.23
N THR A 29 -0.53 -11.58 9.34
CA THR A 29 0.31 -10.38 9.44
C THR A 29 1.82 -10.67 9.47
N ASN A 30 2.24 -11.87 9.05
CA ASN A 30 3.61 -12.34 9.26
C ASN A 30 4.20 -12.96 7.99
N ILE A 31 4.42 -12.17 6.93
CA ILE A 31 5.31 -12.59 5.82
C ILE A 31 6.07 -11.38 5.26
N TRP A 32 6.93 -10.72 6.02
CA TRP A 32 7.82 -9.69 5.44
C TRP A 32 9.15 -9.62 6.20
N ALA A 33 9.91 -10.71 6.18
CA ALA A 33 11.25 -10.78 6.80
C ALA A 33 12.30 -11.35 5.84
N ASP A 34 12.18 -11.02 4.55
CA ASP A 34 13.35 -11.01 3.64
C ASP A 34 13.66 -9.55 3.32
N GLU A 35 14.75 -9.07 3.90
CA GLU A 35 15.05 -7.66 4.18
C GLU A 35 15.61 -6.88 2.96
N GLU A 36 15.85 -7.55 1.82
CA GLU A 36 16.64 -6.97 0.73
C GLU A 36 15.82 -6.35 -0.41
N ASP A 37 14.57 -6.78 -0.61
CA ASP A 37 13.73 -6.35 -1.74
C ASP A 37 12.31 -5.89 -1.34
N ASN A 38 11.98 -5.82 -0.04
CA ASN A 38 10.64 -5.39 0.37
C ASN A 38 10.52 -3.86 0.42
N ILE A 39 9.53 -3.33 -0.31
CA ILE A 39 9.15 -1.91 -0.21
C ILE A 39 8.44 -1.73 1.14
N ILE A 40 9.22 -1.37 2.15
CA ILE A 40 8.79 -0.93 3.48
C ILE A 40 9.45 0.43 3.72
N TYR A 41 8.82 1.31 4.49
CA TYR A 41 9.48 2.53 4.96
C TYR A 41 10.68 2.18 5.85
N GLY A 42 11.80 2.88 5.65
CA GLY A 42 13.08 2.50 6.21
C GLY A 42 13.21 2.72 7.72
N ALA A 43 14.12 1.98 8.36
CA ALA A 43 14.47 2.20 9.76
C ALA A 43 14.99 3.64 10.04
N GLU A 44 15.56 4.30 9.02
CA GLU A 44 15.97 5.70 9.10
C GLU A 44 14.77 6.66 9.22
N TYR A 45 13.63 6.35 8.59
CA TYR A 45 12.41 7.13 8.75
C TYR A 45 11.90 7.07 10.19
N ASN A 46 11.85 5.88 10.79
CA ASN A 46 11.43 5.73 12.20
C ASN A 46 12.34 6.54 13.14
N LYS A 47 13.66 6.47 12.95
CA LYS A 47 14.62 7.28 13.72
C LYS A 47 14.42 8.79 13.51
N CYS A 48 14.09 9.19 12.29
CA CYS A 48 13.82 10.59 11.96
C CYS A 48 12.55 11.08 12.67
N VAL A 49 11.46 10.30 12.59
CA VAL A 49 10.17 10.60 13.23
C VAL A 49 10.31 10.68 14.75
N GLU A 50 11.01 9.72 15.39
CA GLU A 50 11.26 9.72 16.83
C GLU A 50 12.04 10.96 17.29
N LYS A 51 13.02 11.40 16.48
CA LYS A 51 13.79 12.61 16.75
C LYS A 51 12.97 13.88 16.52
N ALA A 52 12.19 13.92 15.45
CA ALA A 52 11.36 15.05 15.05
C ALA A 52 10.16 15.28 15.98
N GLY A 53 9.55 14.21 16.50
CA GLY A 53 8.43 14.26 17.45
C GLY A 53 8.76 15.00 18.75
N ASN A 54 10.05 15.14 19.08
CA ASN A 54 10.54 15.89 20.23
C ASN A 54 10.95 17.35 19.91
N GLN A 55 10.81 17.81 18.67
CA GLN A 55 11.36 19.10 18.22
C GLN A 55 10.32 20.08 17.64
N SER A 56 9.62 19.72 16.55
CA SER A 56 8.67 20.61 15.84
C SER A 56 7.93 19.88 14.70
N PRO A 57 6.67 20.23 14.38
CA PRO A 57 5.93 19.68 13.23
C PRO A 57 6.67 19.78 11.89
N TYR A 58 7.47 20.83 11.68
CA TYR A 58 8.27 20.99 10.46
C TYR A 58 9.37 19.94 10.30
N ALA A 59 9.94 19.45 11.40
CA ALA A 59 10.93 18.38 11.35
C ALA A 59 10.28 17.05 10.93
N LEU A 60 9.01 16.83 11.31
CA LEU A 60 8.26 15.65 10.93
C LEU A 60 7.92 15.66 9.43
N ALA A 61 7.49 16.81 8.91
CA ALA A 61 7.27 17.03 7.48
C ALA A 61 8.53 16.70 6.65
N GLY A 62 9.71 17.13 7.11
CA GLY A 62 10.99 16.81 6.46
C GLY A 62 11.27 15.30 6.40
N CYS A 63 11.04 14.58 7.50
CA CYS A 63 11.21 13.12 7.54
C CYS A 63 10.29 12.40 6.54
N ILE A 64 9.03 12.82 6.46
CA ILE A 64 8.05 12.22 5.56
C ILE A 64 8.44 12.49 4.10
N GLN A 65 8.82 13.73 3.77
CA GLN A 65 9.20 14.09 2.40
C GLN A 65 10.45 13.34 1.93
N ASP A 66 11.46 13.18 2.79
CA ASP A 66 12.67 12.41 2.46
C ASP A 66 12.34 10.93 2.22
N GLU A 67 11.46 10.35 3.04
CA GLU A 67 11.05 8.95 2.87
C GLU A 67 10.17 8.75 1.62
N ILE A 68 9.29 9.70 1.29
CA ILE A 68 8.56 9.72 0.00
C ILE A 68 9.54 9.64 -1.17
N ASN A 69 10.61 10.45 -1.14
CA ASN A 69 11.61 10.47 -2.21
C ASN A 69 12.35 9.13 -2.33
N LYS A 70 12.70 8.51 -1.19
CA LYS A 70 13.31 7.17 -1.16
C LYS A 70 12.37 6.11 -1.71
N LEU A 71 11.12 6.10 -1.27
CA LEU A 71 10.09 5.18 -1.75
C LEU A 71 9.85 5.34 -3.26
N GLU A 72 9.82 6.56 -3.78
CA GLU A 72 9.70 6.83 -5.21
C GLU A 72 10.89 6.28 -6.00
N SER A 73 12.11 6.50 -5.52
CA SER A 73 13.32 5.91 -6.12
C SER A 73 13.24 4.38 -6.16
N ASN A 74 12.76 3.75 -5.07
CA ASN A 74 12.65 2.31 -4.99
C ASN A 74 11.55 1.76 -5.92
N VAL A 75 10.41 2.44 -6.02
CA VAL A 75 9.33 2.15 -6.98
C VAL A 75 9.85 2.14 -8.42
N GLU A 76 10.62 3.15 -8.82
CA GLU A 76 11.17 3.24 -10.18
C GLU A 76 12.23 2.17 -10.45
N LYS A 77 13.03 1.80 -9.43
CA LYS A 77 13.99 0.69 -9.52
C LYS A 77 13.28 -0.65 -9.73
N ILE A 78 12.28 -0.98 -8.92
CA ILE A 78 11.57 -2.26 -9.04
C ILE A 78 10.76 -2.33 -10.33
N TYR A 79 10.14 -1.21 -10.75
CA TYR A 79 9.50 -1.09 -12.05
C TYR A 79 10.47 -1.40 -13.21
N SER A 80 11.66 -0.82 -13.18
CA SER A 80 12.70 -1.04 -14.19
C SER A 80 13.17 -2.50 -14.20
N ARG A 81 13.36 -3.12 -13.02
CA ARG A 81 13.70 -4.55 -12.89
C ARG A 81 12.61 -5.45 -13.47
N LEU A 82 11.34 -5.16 -13.15
CA LEU A 82 10.18 -5.89 -13.64
C LEU A 82 10.06 -5.80 -15.17
N LEU A 83 10.26 -4.62 -15.77
CA LEU A 83 10.33 -4.47 -17.22
C LEU A 83 11.47 -5.26 -17.87
N GLY A 84 12.57 -5.48 -17.14
CA GLY A 84 13.69 -6.30 -17.60
C GLY A 84 13.32 -7.77 -17.79
N ILE A 85 12.43 -8.30 -16.95
CA ILE A 85 12.07 -9.73 -16.92
C ILE A 85 10.71 -10.05 -17.55
N LEU A 86 9.84 -9.06 -17.75
CA LEU A 86 8.53 -9.28 -18.34
C LEU A 86 8.61 -9.64 -19.83
N PRO A 87 7.71 -10.53 -20.32
CA PRO A 87 7.48 -10.70 -21.75
C PRO A 87 7.03 -9.40 -22.44
N ASN A 88 7.41 -9.21 -23.71
CA ASN A 88 7.16 -7.96 -24.45
C ASN A 88 5.68 -7.54 -24.50
N ASN A 89 4.76 -8.51 -24.57
CA ASN A 89 3.32 -8.24 -24.58
C ASN A 89 2.82 -7.60 -23.27
N PHE A 90 3.51 -7.81 -22.14
CA PHE A 90 3.15 -7.21 -20.85
C PHE A 90 3.89 -5.91 -20.55
N LYS A 91 5.04 -5.64 -21.21
CA LYS A 91 5.84 -4.42 -20.98
C LYS A 91 5.06 -3.15 -21.31
N SER A 92 4.32 -3.14 -22.42
CA SER A 92 3.51 -1.98 -22.82
C SER A 92 2.38 -1.69 -21.83
N ASP A 93 1.75 -2.75 -21.33
CA ASP A 93 0.64 -2.63 -20.37
C ASP A 93 1.13 -2.15 -19.01
N LEU A 94 2.25 -2.70 -18.52
CA LEU A 94 2.87 -2.22 -17.29
C LEU A 94 3.32 -0.76 -17.42
N THR A 95 3.93 -0.38 -18.55
CA THR A 95 4.37 1.00 -18.80
C THR A 95 3.20 1.98 -18.72
N ARG A 96 2.11 1.68 -19.44
CA ARG A 96 0.89 2.51 -19.44
C ARG A 96 0.24 2.56 -18.05
N THR A 97 0.17 1.43 -17.36
CA THR A 97 -0.41 1.36 -16.01
C THR A 97 0.41 2.18 -15.01
N HIS A 98 1.73 2.08 -15.08
CA HIS A 98 2.64 2.83 -14.22
C HIS A 98 2.56 4.35 -14.46
N GLN A 99 2.43 4.78 -15.72
CA GLN A 99 2.19 6.19 -16.07
C GLN A 99 0.83 6.68 -15.54
N ALA A 100 -0.24 5.92 -15.80
CA ALA A 100 -1.57 6.26 -15.32
C ALA A 100 -1.65 6.34 -13.78
N TRP A 101 -0.96 5.43 -13.09
CA TRP A 101 -0.85 5.45 -11.63
C TRP A 101 -0.18 6.74 -11.12
N LYS A 102 0.93 7.19 -11.74
CA LYS A 102 1.60 8.45 -11.35
C LYS A 102 0.67 9.66 -11.50
N GLU A 103 -0.05 9.74 -12.61
CA GLU A 103 -1.02 10.82 -12.86
C GLU A 103 -2.19 10.78 -11.86
N TYR A 104 -2.75 9.60 -11.65
CA TYR A 104 -3.85 9.37 -10.71
C TYR A 104 -3.47 9.78 -9.28
N ILE A 105 -2.31 9.34 -8.79
CA ILE A 105 -1.86 9.66 -7.42
C ILE A 105 -1.59 11.15 -7.25
N LYS A 106 -0.94 11.79 -8.23
CA LYS A 106 -0.73 13.24 -8.18
C LYS A 106 -2.05 13.99 -8.05
N GLN A 107 -3.01 13.71 -8.93
CA GLN A 107 -4.31 14.37 -8.92
C GLN A 107 -5.13 14.05 -7.68
N SER A 108 -5.11 12.80 -7.22
CA SER A 108 -5.89 12.35 -6.07
C SER A 108 -5.36 12.94 -4.76
N CYS A 109 -4.05 12.94 -4.55
CA CYS A 109 -3.46 13.54 -3.35
C CYS A 109 -3.57 15.08 -3.37
N ASP A 110 -3.53 15.71 -4.55
CA ASP A 110 -3.82 17.14 -4.68
C ASP A 110 -5.31 17.47 -4.39
N LEU A 111 -6.22 16.58 -4.80
CA LEU A 111 -7.65 16.73 -4.55
C LEU A 111 -8.00 16.54 -3.07
N TRP A 112 -7.40 15.55 -2.40
CA TRP A 112 -7.56 15.32 -0.96
C TRP A 112 -7.26 16.58 -0.16
N ASN A 113 -6.15 17.25 -0.47
CA ASN A 113 -5.78 18.52 0.16
C ASN A 113 -6.84 19.63 -0.08
N LYS A 114 -7.44 19.69 -1.28
CA LYS A 114 -8.47 20.70 -1.61
C LYS A 114 -9.82 20.44 -0.95
N LEU A 115 -10.23 19.18 -0.84
CA LEU A 115 -11.58 18.81 -0.35
C LEU A 115 -11.74 19.04 1.16
N GLU A 116 -10.67 18.93 1.93
CA GLU A 116 -10.75 19.13 3.38
C GLU A 116 -10.76 20.61 3.79
N ASN A 117 -10.68 21.56 2.84
CA ASN A 117 -10.34 22.98 3.11
C ASN A 117 -9.07 23.13 3.97
N ASN A 118 -8.27 22.07 4.09
CA ASN A 118 -7.04 22.03 4.83
C ASN A 118 -5.95 22.64 3.94
N THR A 119 -5.20 23.58 4.49
CA THR A 119 -3.91 23.99 3.93
C THR A 119 -2.78 23.06 4.38
N ASN A 120 -3.12 21.92 5.00
CA ASN A 120 -2.16 21.03 5.62
C ASN A 120 -1.48 20.16 4.56
N GLU A 121 -0.26 20.55 4.20
CA GLU A 121 0.65 19.72 3.39
C GLU A 121 0.81 18.29 3.96
N ASP A 122 0.60 18.10 5.27
CA ASP A 122 0.71 16.82 5.97
C ASP A 122 -0.20 15.73 5.40
N ASP A 123 -1.47 16.05 5.10
CA ASP A 123 -2.43 15.06 4.59
C ASP A 123 -2.09 14.64 3.16
N LYS A 124 -1.63 15.60 2.34
CA LYS A 124 -1.09 15.32 1.00
C LYS A 124 0.15 14.44 1.08
N MET A 125 1.08 14.73 1.99
CA MET A 125 2.28 13.92 2.20
C MET A 125 1.92 12.50 2.65
N GLY A 126 0.99 12.34 3.59
CA GLY A 126 0.48 11.04 4.01
C GLY A 126 -0.11 10.22 2.85
N CYS A 127 -0.92 10.85 2.00
CA CYS A 127 -1.45 10.23 0.78
C CYS A 127 -0.33 9.76 -0.17
N LEU A 128 0.63 10.64 -0.45
CA LEU A 128 1.77 10.35 -1.34
C LEU A 128 2.65 9.22 -0.79
N PHE A 129 2.89 9.19 0.52
CA PHE A 129 3.65 8.18 1.22
C PHE A 129 2.99 6.80 1.09
N GLN A 130 1.72 6.69 1.47
CA GLN A 130 0.99 5.42 1.44
C GLN A 130 0.86 4.87 0.02
N ALA A 131 0.61 5.74 -0.96
CA ALA A 131 0.48 5.35 -2.36
C ALA A 131 1.74 4.65 -2.90
N ARG A 132 2.93 5.17 -2.54
CA ARG A 132 4.22 4.62 -3.00
C ARG A 132 4.53 3.27 -2.36
N ILE A 133 4.19 3.09 -1.09
CA ILE A 133 4.30 1.79 -0.42
C ILE A 133 3.47 0.74 -1.15
N LEU A 134 2.17 1.01 -1.33
CA LEU A 134 1.24 0.06 -1.93
C LEU A 134 1.64 -0.31 -3.35
N TRP A 135 2.00 0.69 -4.16
CA TRP A 135 2.41 0.44 -5.54
C TRP A 135 3.74 -0.29 -5.63
N GLY A 136 4.71 0.07 -4.78
CA GLY A 136 5.98 -0.64 -4.72
C GLY A 136 5.81 -2.10 -4.31
N GLN A 137 4.97 -2.39 -3.30
CA GLN A 137 4.65 -3.77 -2.90
C GLN A 137 4.00 -4.55 -4.03
N GLN A 138 3.08 -3.94 -4.78
CA GLN A 138 2.45 -4.58 -5.94
C GLN A 138 3.49 -4.90 -7.03
N LEU A 139 4.38 -3.96 -7.36
CA LEU A 139 5.47 -4.18 -8.33
C LEU A 139 6.43 -5.28 -7.86
N GLN A 140 6.78 -5.29 -6.57
CA GLN A 140 7.65 -6.29 -5.98
C GLN A 140 7.02 -7.69 -6.04
N SER A 141 5.73 -7.81 -5.72
CA SER A 141 5.00 -9.06 -5.82
C SER A 141 5.03 -9.59 -7.26
N MET A 142 4.74 -8.73 -8.25
CA MET A 142 4.81 -9.11 -9.66
C MET A 142 6.23 -9.50 -10.07
N TYR A 143 7.25 -8.79 -9.61
CA TYR A 143 8.65 -9.12 -9.88
C TYR A 143 9.01 -10.50 -9.35
N ASN A 144 8.66 -10.81 -8.10
CA ASN A 144 8.91 -12.11 -7.48
C ASN A 144 8.18 -13.23 -8.24
N ASP A 145 6.93 -13.02 -8.63
CA ASP A 145 6.14 -13.99 -9.39
C ASP A 145 6.76 -14.35 -10.75
N TYR A 146 7.33 -13.36 -11.46
CA TYR A 146 7.98 -13.60 -12.75
C TYR A 146 9.40 -14.12 -12.61
N LYS A 147 10.14 -13.66 -11.59
CA LYS A 147 11.50 -14.14 -11.29
C LYS A 147 11.50 -15.63 -10.93
N ASN A 148 10.49 -16.11 -10.21
CA ASN A 148 10.41 -17.51 -9.79
C ASN A 148 9.87 -18.46 -10.89
N LYS A 149 9.36 -17.91 -12.00
CA LYS A 149 8.82 -18.70 -13.13
C LYS A 149 9.83 -18.92 -14.26
N ASN A 150 10.91 -18.14 -14.29
CA ASN A 150 11.96 -18.15 -15.32
C ASN A 150 13.30 -18.58 -14.70
#